data_AF-A0A0M3KFE4-F1
#
_entry.id   AF-A0A0M3KFE4-F1
#
_cell.length_a   1.000
_cell.length_b   1.000
_cell.length_c   1.000
_cell.angle_alpha   90.00
_cell.angle_beta   90.00
_cell.angle_gamma   90.00
#
_symmetry.space_group_name_H-M   'P 1'
#
loop_
_entity.id
_entity.type
_entity.pdbx_description
1 polymer ?
#
loop_
_entity_poly.entity_id
_entity_poly.type
_entity_poly.pdbx_seq_one_letter_code
_entity_poly.pdbx_strand_id
1 'polypeptide(L)'
;ETVRDTSPQSIPKFYRRVYVRPSRYNSEEFEYLRYNRTELIPIEGQPSLPQASAVLLALFHITLIRNVFLRHLCFNVDCLSCEIGFLFRMLADRVPLQPASASNFVRCLRSIDAAKKLFDESAEQASLLSRTRSFVQFLWNRLKEVIYS
;
A
#
# COMPACT_ATOMS: atom_id res chain seq x y z
N GLU A 1 -10.92 12.12 22.71
CA GLU A 1 -9.73 11.76 23.49
C GLU A 1 -8.49 11.83 22.61
N THR A 2 -7.42 12.48 23.06
CA THR A 2 -6.15 12.51 22.34
C THR A 2 -5.47 11.16 22.44
N VAL A 3 -5.42 10.41 21.34
CA VAL A 3 -4.67 9.15 21.26
C VAL A 3 -3.22 9.44 21.68
N ARG A 4 -2.80 8.90 22.83
CA ARG A 4 -1.44 9.07 23.36
C ARG A 4 -0.49 8.18 22.55
N ASP A 5 0.57 8.77 22.03
CA ASP A 5 1.69 8.04 21.42
C ASP A 5 2.38 7.21 22.50
N THR A 6 2.25 5.87 22.42
CA THR A 6 2.87 4.92 23.35
C THR A 6 4.26 4.47 22.89
N SER A 7 4.79 5.02 21.80
CA SER A 7 6.09 4.62 21.26
C SER A 7 7.22 5.02 22.24
N PRO A 8 8.25 4.17 22.41
CA PRO A 8 9.42 4.51 23.21
C PRO A 8 10.03 5.86 22.79
N GLN A 9 10.43 6.68 23.77
CA GLN A 9 11.00 8.00 23.49
C GLN A 9 12.29 7.95 22.65
N SER A 10 13.00 6.81 22.69
CA SER A 10 14.20 6.53 21.90
C SER A 10 13.94 6.44 20.40
N ILE A 11 12.70 6.16 19.96
CA ILE A 11 12.35 6.11 18.55
C ILE A 11 12.16 7.55 18.04
N PRO A 12 12.83 7.98 16.96
CA PRO A 12 12.60 9.29 16.36
C PRO A 12 11.13 9.51 15.98
N LYS A 13 10.60 10.71 16.19
CA LYS A 13 9.17 11.04 16.02
C LYS A 13 8.58 10.59 14.67
N PHE A 14 9.36 10.67 13.60
CA PHE A 14 8.93 10.33 12.24
C PHE A 14 8.79 8.82 11.96
N TYR A 15 9.34 7.95 12.82
CA TYR A 15 9.13 6.49 12.75
C TYR A 15 8.06 5.97 13.70
N ARG A 16 7.49 6.85 14.52
CA ARG A 16 6.46 6.45 15.49
C ARG A 16 5.14 6.23 14.78
N ARG A 17 4.29 5.41 15.39
CA ARG A 17 2.97 5.10 14.84
C ARG A 17 2.12 6.36 14.80
N VAL A 18 1.64 6.70 13.60
CA VAL A 18 0.66 7.78 13.43
C VAL A 18 -0.73 7.21 13.66
N TYR A 19 -1.46 7.75 14.63
CA TYR A 19 -2.84 7.37 14.89
C TYR A 19 -3.78 8.26 14.07
N VAL A 20 -4.33 7.71 12.99
CA VAL A 20 -5.36 8.35 12.20
C VAL A 20 -6.68 8.21 12.96
N ARG A 21 -7.28 9.32 13.41
CA ARG A 21 -8.61 9.26 14.04
C ARG A 21 -9.67 9.07 12.94
N PRO A 22 -10.61 8.13 13.08
CA PRO A 22 -11.77 8.07 12.20
C PRO A 22 -12.58 9.35 12.40
N SER A 23 -12.72 10.15 11.35
CA SER A 23 -13.60 11.32 11.34
C SER A 23 -15.04 10.83 11.51
N ARG A 24 -15.63 11.03 12.70
CA ARG A 24 -17.04 10.69 12.98
C ARG A 24 -18.01 11.76 12.49
N TYR A 25 -17.50 12.92 12.13
CA TYR A 25 -18.22 14.08 11.62
C TYR A 25 -17.24 14.77 10.66
N ASN A 26 -17.67 15.08 9.44
CA ASN A 26 -16.95 15.73 8.33
C ASN A 26 -16.22 17.06 8.65
N SER A 27 -15.83 17.33 9.89
CA SER A 27 -15.26 18.60 10.35
C SER A 27 -13.75 18.58 10.59
N GLU A 28 -13.10 17.41 10.66
CA GLU A 28 -11.64 17.31 10.72
C GLU A 28 -11.17 16.23 9.73
N GLU A 29 -11.05 16.61 8.45
CA GLU A 29 -10.28 15.81 7.50
C GLU A 29 -8.90 15.54 8.09
N PHE A 30 -8.43 14.29 8.02
CA PHE A 30 -7.07 13.96 8.40
C PHE A 30 -6.11 14.91 7.66
N GLU A 31 -5.45 15.82 8.39
CA GLU A 31 -4.51 16.79 7.83
C GLU A 31 -3.23 16.08 7.40
N TYR A 32 -3.32 15.37 6.28
CA TYR A 32 -2.23 14.69 5.63
C TYR A 32 -1.01 15.60 5.42
N LEU A 33 -1.27 16.86 5.05
CA LEU A 33 -0.27 17.92 4.86
C LEU A 33 0.55 18.25 6.12
N ARG A 34 0.05 17.90 7.31
CA ARG A 34 0.83 18.03 8.56
C ARG A 34 2.01 17.07 8.61
N TYR A 35 1.87 15.89 8.00
CA TYR A 35 2.84 14.79 8.09
C TYR A 35 3.71 14.67 6.83
N ASN A 36 3.18 15.00 5.66
CA ASN A 36 3.99 15.06 4.44
C ASN A 36 4.11 16.50 3.92
N ARG A 37 5.36 16.95 3.78
CA ARG A 37 5.72 18.25 3.19
C ARG A 37 6.32 18.10 1.78
N THR A 38 6.36 16.88 1.26
CA THR A 38 6.82 16.60 -0.10
C THR A 38 5.64 16.58 -1.06
N GLU A 39 5.93 16.60 -2.36
CA GLU A 39 4.92 16.44 -3.42
C GLU A 39 4.57 14.97 -3.68
N LEU A 40 5.15 14.04 -2.92
CA LEU A 40 4.93 12.60 -3.10
C LEU A 40 3.62 12.16 -2.46
N ILE A 41 2.87 11.32 -3.16
CA ILE A 41 1.64 10.76 -2.64
C ILE A 41 1.95 9.46 -1.88
N PRO A 42 1.49 9.27 -0.63
CA PRO A 42 1.62 8.01 0.08
C PRO A 42 0.47 7.09 -0.28
N ILE A 43 0.65 5.81 0.03
CA ILE A 43 -0.44 4.84 -0.04
C ILE A 43 -1.11 4.76 1.33
N GLU A 44 -2.43 4.76 1.35
CA GLU A 44 -3.22 4.53 2.56
C GLU A 44 -2.82 3.21 3.22
N GLY A 45 -2.57 3.24 4.54
CA GLY A 45 -2.16 2.06 5.30
C GLY A 45 -3.27 1.01 5.36
N GLN A 46 -2.91 -0.27 5.21
CA GLN A 46 -3.85 -1.40 5.25
C GLN A 46 -3.54 -2.27 6.47
N PRO A 47 -4.33 -2.22 7.57
CA PRO A 47 -4.03 -2.96 8.79
C PRO A 47 -3.87 -4.47 8.59
N SER A 48 -4.68 -5.06 7.72
CA SER A 48 -4.63 -6.49 7.36
C SER A 48 -3.49 -6.86 6.42
N LEU A 49 -2.81 -5.87 5.82
CA LEU A 49 -1.69 -6.05 4.89
C LEU A 49 -0.64 -4.93 5.08
N PRO A 50 -0.05 -4.81 6.29
CA PRO A 50 0.73 -3.63 6.70
C PRO A 50 2.01 -3.43 5.87
N GLN A 51 2.55 -4.50 5.28
CA GLN A 51 3.72 -4.45 4.40
C GLN A 51 3.43 -3.86 3.01
N ALA A 52 2.16 -3.82 2.58
CA ALA A 52 1.85 -3.52 1.18
C ALA A 52 2.26 -2.12 0.74
N SER A 53 1.90 -1.10 1.51
CA SER A 53 2.17 0.30 1.17
C SER A 53 3.67 0.54 0.96
N ALA A 54 4.53 0.01 1.85
CA ALA A 54 5.98 0.18 1.76
C ALA A 54 6.57 -0.53 0.52
N VAL A 55 6.15 -1.78 0.27
CA VAL A 55 6.64 -2.55 -0.88
C VAL A 55 6.16 -1.93 -2.20
N LEU A 56 4.89 -1.54 -2.29
CA LEU A 56 4.33 -0.93 -3.50
C LEU A 56 4.98 0.42 -3.81
N LEU A 57 5.25 1.26 -2.81
CA LEU A 57 6.01 2.50 -2.98
C LEU A 57 7.44 2.21 -3.47
N ALA A 58 8.12 1.22 -2.89
CA ALA A 58 9.45 0.85 -3.33
C ALA A 58 9.46 0.42 -4.82
N LEU A 59 8.49 -0.38 -5.26
CA LEU A 59 8.35 -0.79 -6.65
C LEU A 59 8.00 0.38 -7.58
N PHE A 60 7.15 1.31 -7.14
CA PHE A 60 6.78 2.51 -7.90
C PHE A 60 8.00 3.38 -8.24
N HIS A 61 8.96 3.49 -7.33
CA HIS A 61 10.17 4.28 -7.56
C HIS A 61 11.20 3.59 -8.47
N ILE A 62 11.00 2.32 -8.82
CA ILE A 62 11.81 1.63 -9.84
C ILE A 62 11.15 1.84 -11.21
N THR A 63 11.66 2.81 -11.98
CA THR A 63 11.08 3.26 -13.26
C THR A 63 10.68 2.13 -14.20
N LEU A 64 11.54 1.10 -14.35
CA LEU A 64 11.25 -0.04 -15.23
C LEU A 64 10.03 -0.84 -14.75
N ILE A 65 9.96 -1.15 -13.46
CA ILE A 65 8.84 -1.90 -12.86
C ILE A 65 7.56 -1.08 -12.94
N ARG A 66 7.65 0.21 -12.58
CA ARG A 66 6.51 1.13 -12.69
C ARG A 66 5.94 1.15 -14.10
N ASN A 67 6.78 1.29 -15.12
CA ASN A 67 6.34 1.39 -16.51
C ASN A 67 5.70 0.09 -17.01
N VAL A 68 6.14 -1.07 -16.54
CA VAL A 68 5.50 -2.36 -16.87
C VAL A 68 4.05 -2.37 -16.38
N PHE A 69 3.81 -2.05 -15.12
CA PHE A 69 2.44 -2.03 -14.58
C PHE A 69 1.58 -0.90 -15.16
N LEU A 70 2.14 0.30 -15.37
CA LEU A 70 1.41 1.42 -15.97
C LEU A 70 0.94 1.16 -17.40
N ARG A 71 1.64 0.29 -18.14
CA ARG A 71 1.28 -0.09 -19.52
C ARG A 71 0.32 -1.27 -19.59
N HIS A 72 0.15 -2.01 -18.50
CA HIS A 72 -0.71 -3.18 -18.50
C HIS A 72 -2.18 -2.76 -18.36
N LEU A 73 -2.95 -3.00 -19.43
CA LEU A 73 -4.40 -2.86 -19.45
C LEU A 73 -4.97 -4.04 -20.22
N CYS A 74 -5.91 -4.75 -19.63
CA CYS A 74 -6.54 -5.91 -20.25
C CYS A 74 -8.04 -5.93 -19.97
N PHE A 75 -8.75 -6.87 -20.60
CA PHE A 75 -10.20 -7.04 -20.45
C PHE A 75 -10.62 -7.80 -19.19
N ASN A 76 -9.68 -8.25 -18.36
CA ASN A 76 -10.01 -8.95 -17.11
C ASN A 76 -10.39 -7.93 -16.02
N VAL A 77 -11.64 -8.03 -15.56
CA VAL A 77 -12.28 -7.11 -14.60
C VAL A 77 -11.55 -7.05 -13.25
N ASP A 78 -10.94 -8.16 -12.83
CA ASP A 78 -10.18 -8.25 -11.56
C ASP A 78 -8.71 -8.57 -11.82
N CYS A 79 -8.09 -7.88 -12.79
CA CYS A 79 -6.67 -8.02 -13.05
C CYS A 79 -5.83 -7.27 -12.01
N LEU A 80 -5.09 -8.02 -11.18
CA LEU A 80 -4.20 -7.44 -10.19
C LEU A 80 -3.15 -6.50 -10.78
N SER A 81 -2.61 -6.82 -11.97
CA SER A 81 -1.62 -5.98 -12.63
C SER A 81 -2.21 -4.63 -13.07
N CYS A 82 -3.48 -4.63 -13.52
CA CYS A 82 -4.21 -3.39 -13.81
C CYS A 82 -4.42 -2.58 -12.54
N GLU A 83 -4.83 -3.21 -11.43
CA GLU A 83 -5.04 -2.54 -10.15
C GLU A 83 -3.74 -1.92 -9.58
N ILE A 84 -2.60 -2.60 -9.75
CA ILE A 84 -1.27 -2.02 -9.43
C ILE A 84 -0.99 -0.81 -10.35
N GLY A 85 -1.28 -0.92 -11.65
CA GLY A 85 -1.14 0.17 -12.61
C GLY A 85 -2.01 1.38 -12.25
N PHE A 86 -3.26 1.18 -11.88
CA PHE A 86 -4.17 2.24 -11.43
C PHE A 86 -3.68 2.89 -10.14
N LEU A 87 -3.17 2.11 -9.19
CA LEU A 87 -2.55 2.64 -7.98
C LEU A 87 -1.32 3.50 -8.32
N PHE A 88 -0.44 3.03 -9.19
CA PHE A 88 0.74 3.79 -9.61
C PHE A 88 0.38 5.05 -10.39
N ARG A 89 -0.70 5.01 -11.17
CA ARG A 89 -1.27 6.19 -11.83
C ARG A 89 -1.75 7.23 -10.82
N MET A 90 -2.41 6.80 -9.73
CA MET A 90 -2.79 7.69 -8.64
C MET A 90 -1.57 8.34 -7.96
N LEU A 91 -0.46 7.61 -7.83
CA LEU A 91 0.77 8.15 -7.23
C LEU A 91 1.51 9.14 -8.14
N ALA A 92 1.39 9.00 -9.46
CA ALA A 92 2.08 9.83 -10.43
C ALA A 92 1.34 11.13 -10.77
N ASP A 93 0.01 11.09 -10.87
CA ASP A 93 -0.75 12.13 -11.57
C ASP A 93 -1.69 12.94 -10.67
N ARG A 94 -1.93 12.53 -9.41
CA ARG A 94 -2.85 13.26 -8.51
C ARG A 94 -2.17 14.45 -7.83
N VAL A 95 -2.99 15.37 -7.33
CA VAL A 95 -2.53 16.40 -6.40
C VAL A 95 -2.35 15.76 -5.01
N PRO A 96 -1.23 16.00 -4.28
CA PRO A 96 -0.93 15.39 -2.99
C PRO A 96 -1.74 15.98 -1.83
N LEU A 97 -3.06 16.06 -2.00
CA LEU A 97 -3.99 16.49 -0.94
C LEU A 97 -4.40 15.33 -0.04
N GLN A 98 -4.41 14.10 -0.57
CA GLN A 98 -4.87 12.91 0.13
C GLN A 98 -4.01 11.69 -0.23
N PRO A 99 -3.90 10.69 0.68
CA PRO A 99 -3.29 9.41 0.36
C PRO A 99 -3.99 8.68 -0.80
N ALA A 100 -3.21 7.96 -1.60
CA ALA A 100 -3.75 7.05 -2.61
C ALA A 100 -4.37 5.83 -1.91
N SER A 101 -5.68 5.63 -2.11
CA SER A 101 -6.35 4.44 -1.57
C SER A 101 -5.91 3.19 -2.30
N ALA A 102 -5.57 2.14 -1.55
CA ALA A 102 -5.25 0.82 -2.08
C ALA A 102 -6.42 -0.16 -2.01
N SER A 103 -7.64 0.31 -1.75
CA SER A 103 -8.82 -0.53 -1.53
C SER A 103 -9.14 -1.47 -2.70
N ASN A 104 -9.11 -0.98 -3.94
CA ASN A 104 -9.35 -1.81 -5.13
C ASN A 104 -8.25 -2.86 -5.34
N PHE A 105 -6.98 -2.46 -5.16
CA PHE A 105 -5.86 -3.38 -5.15
C PHE A 105 -6.03 -4.49 -4.10
N VAL A 106 -6.39 -4.14 -2.86
CA VAL A 106 -6.61 -5.10 -1.78
C VAL A 106 -7.78 -6.02 -2.09
N ARG A 107 -8.89 -5.49 -2.61
CA ARG A 107 -10.07 -6.27 -3.03
C ARG A 107 -9.69 -7.32 -4.08
N CYS A 108 -8.99 -6.91 -5.14
CA CYS A 108 -8.52 -7.79 -6.20
C CYS A 108 -7.48 -8.81 -5.66
N LEU A 109 -6.56 -8.39 -4.79
CA LEU A 109 -5.60 -9.29 -4.19
C LEU A 109 -6.28 -10.37 -3.33
N ARG A 110 -7.34 -10.02 -2.58
CA ARG A 110 -8.12 -10.96 -1.75
C ARG A 110 -8.89 -11.98 -2.57
N SER A 111 -9.26 -11.68 -3.81
CA SER A 111 -9.97 -12.64 -4.68
C SER A 111 -9.04 -13.72 -5.24
N ILE A 112 -7.71 -13.54 -5.17
CA ILE A 112 -6.73 -14.52 -5.63
C ILE A 112 -6.47 -15.55 -4.53
N ASP A 113 -6.80 -16.82 -4.78
CA ASP A 113 -6.62 -17.90 -3.81
C ASP A 113 -5.18 -18.01 -3.28
N ALA A 114 -4.19 -17.93 -4.17
CA ALA A 114 -2.77 -17.98 -3.81
C ALA A 114 -2.31 -16.81 -2.91
N ALA A 115 -3.08 -15.71 -2.86
CA ALA A 115 -2.78 -14.51 -2.09
C ALA A 115 -3.50 -14.47 -0.73
N LYS A 116 -4.49 -15.33 -0.48
CA LYS A 116 -5.27 -15.35 0.79
C LYS A 116 -4.36 -15.46 2.02
N LYS A 117 -3.30 -16.27 1.93
CA LYS A 117 -2.29 -16.44 2.99
C LYS A 117 -1.55 -15.15 3.39
N LEU A 118 -1.56 -14.11 2.55
CA LEU A 118 -0.92 -12.82 2.85
C LEU A 118 -1.69 -12.01 3.88
N PHE A 119 -3.00 -12.29 4.01
CA PHE A 119 -3.94 -11.63 4.91
C PHE A 119 -4.20 -12.42 6.20
N ASP A 120 -3.56 -13.57 6.38
CA ASP A 120 -3.76 -14.40 7.55
C ASP A 120 -3.14 -13.73 8.79
N GLU A 121 -4.01 -13.22 9.67
CA GLU A 121 -3.64 -12.60 10.95
C GLU A 121 -3.39 -13.65 12.03
N SER A 122 -3.89 -14.89 11.87
CA SER A 122 -3.70 -16.00 12.82
C SER A 122 -2.28 -16.56 12.79
N ALA A 123 -1.51 -16.20 11.76
CA ALA A 123 -0.07 -16.26 11.79
C ALA A 123 0.51 -15.15 12.71
N GLU A 124 -0.01 -15.01 13.94
CA GLU A 124 0.43 -14.03 14.93
C GLU A 124 1.94 -14.15 15.24
N GLN A 125 2.53 -15.32 14.97
CA GLN A 125 3.97 -15.56 15.06
C GLN A 125 4.76 -15.27 13.77
N ALA A 126 4.11 -15.02 12.63
CA ALA A 126 4.82 -14.70 11.39
C ALA A 126 5.36 -13.27 11.47
N SER A 127 6.69 -13.16 11.60
CA SER A 127 7.38 -11.87 11.62
C SER A 127 7.00 -11.03 10.40
N LEU A 128 6.95 -9.71 10.57
CA LEU A 128 6.71 -8.76 9.48
C LEU A 128 7.65 -9.01 8.30
N LEU A 129 8.89 -9.43 8.57
CA LEU A 129 9.87 -9.84 7.58
C LEU A 129 9.37 -11.00 6.71
N SER A 130 8.84 -12.08 7.32
CA SER A 130 8.29 -13.23 6.60
C SER A 130 7.11 -12.84 5.70
N ARG A 131 6.20 -12.02 6.24
CA ARG A 131 5.05 -11.48 5.51
C ARG A 131 5.50 -10.59 4.34
N THR A 132 6.50 -9.75 4.57
CA THR A 132 7.09 -8.86 3.55
C THR A 132 7.76 -9.68 2.45
N ARG A 133 8.57 -10.68 2.81
CA ARG A 133 9.22 -11.57 1.85
C ARG A 133 8.20 -12.31 0.99
N SER A 134 7.17 -12.88 1.60
CA SER A 134 6.09 -13.58 0.89
C SER A 134 5.35 -12.65 -0.08
N PHE A 135 5.08 -11.43 0.35
CA PHE A 135 4.42 -10.43 -0.49
C PHE A 135 5.30 -9.99 -1.68
N VAL A 136 6.59 -9.72 -1.45
CA VAL A 136 7.54 -9.38 -2.52
C VAL A 136 7.67 -10.52 -3.52
N GLN A 137 7.78 -11.77 -3.05
CA GLN A 137 7.83 -12.94 -3.93
C GLN A 137 6.56 -13.10 -4.78
N PHE A 138 5.40 -12.85 -4.18
CA PHE A 138 4.13 -12.87 -4.91
C PHE A 138 4.09 -11.81 -6.02
N LEU A 139 4.47 -10.56 -5.70
CA LEU A 139 4.52 -9.48 -6.70
C LEU A 139 5.58 -9.71 -7.77
N TRP A 140 6.71 -10.32 -7.42
CA TRP A 140 7.74 -10.71 -8.39
C TRP A 140 7.23 -11.73 -9.40
N ASN A 141 6.48 -12.74 -8.95
CA ASN A 141 5.86 -13.71 -9.85
C ASN A 141 4.85 -13.03 -10.78
N ARG A 142 4.02 -12.13 -10.23
CA ARG A 142 3.10 -11.34 -11.04
C ARG A 142 3.82 -10.48 -12.09
N LEU A 143 4.92 -9.84 -11.71
CA LEU A 143 5.72 -9.03 -12.63
C LEU A 143 6.27 -9.87 -13.80
N LYS A 144 6.80 -11.07 -13.52
CA LYS A 144 7.26 -12.00 -14.58
C LYS A 144 6.13 -12.35 -15.54
N GLU A 145 4.95 -12.67 -15.02
CA GLU A 145 3.78 -12.99 -15.86
C GLU A 145 3.44 -11.84 -16.82
N VAL A 146 3.51 -10.58 -16.38
CA VAL A 146 3.24 -9.42 -17.24
C VAL A 146 4.34 -9.18 -18.26
N ILE A 147 5.60 -9.46 -17.93
CA ILE A 147 6.73 -9.27 -18.85
C ILE A 147 6.74 -10.31 -19.96
N TYR A 148 6.31 -11.55 -19.65
CA TYR A 148 6.34 -12.69 -20.57
C TYR A 148 4.97 -13.04 -21.17
N SER A 149 3.92 -12.25 -20.91
CA SER A 149 2.61 -12.33 -21.57
C SER A 149 2.59 -11.52 -22.86
#